data_AF-A0A518LL24-F1
#
_entry.id   AF-A0A518LL24-F1
#
_cell.length_a   1.000
_cell.length_b   1.000
_cell.length_c   1.000
_cell.angle_alpha   90.00
_cell.angle_beta   90.00
_cell.angle_gamma   90.00
#
_symmetry.space_group_name_H-M   'P 1'
#
loop_
_entity.id
_entity.type
_entity.pdbx_description
1 polymer ?
#
loop_
_entity_poly.entity_id
_entity_poly.type
_entity_poly.pdbx_seq_one_letter_code
_entity_poly.pdbx_strand_id
1 'polypeptide(L)'
;MKSNDNKIQGGSLTKLGSGAFQGHFGGCPQCGYSDGPYNVGRAHWLVCPEHRVRWWIGENLFGAWRSESPVEWEATRQWLSGFQIVDPVYGEDSKPGGEADSDGR
;
A
#
# COMPACT_ATOMS: atom_id res chain seq x y z
N MET A 1 -16.34 -13.35 -12.59
CA MET A 1 -14.93 -12.99 -12.82
C MET A 1 -14.13 -13.43 -11.61
N LYS A 2 -13.14 -14.32 -11.78
CA LYS A 2 -12.32 -14.81 -10.67
C LYS A 2 -11.11 -13.88 -10.54
N SER A 3 -11.10 -13.02 -9.53
CA SER A 3 -9.91 -12.24 -9.17
C SER A 3 -8.87 -13.22 -8.67
N ASN A 4 -7.88 -13.52 -9.51
CA ASN A 4 -6.75 -14.35 -9.13
C ASN A 4 -5.73 -13.45 -8.45
N ASP A 5 -5.92 -13.22 -7.15
CA ASP A 5 -4.94 -12.58 -6.28
C ASP A 5 -3.72 -13.49 -6.17
N ASN A 6 -2.74 -13.29 -7.05
CA ASN A 6 -1.55 -14.12 -7.18
C ASN A 6 -0.57 -13.85 -6.03
N LYS A 7 -0.81 -14.51 -4.88
CA LYS A 7 0.05 -14.48 -3.69
C LYS A 7 1.43 -15.06 -4.02
N ILE A 8 2.44 -14.20 -4.18
CA ILE A 8 3.84 -14.66 -4.35
C ILE A 8 4.39 -15.04 -2.98
N GLN A 9 4.49 -16.35 -2.72
CA GLN A 9 5.10 -16.88 -1.50
C GLN A 9 6.61 -17.06 -1.71
N GLY A 10 7.40 -16.15 -1.16
CA GLY A 10 8.85 -16.28 -1.06
C GLY A 10 9.36 -15.52 0.17
N GLY A 11 9.66 -16.24 1.25
CA GLY A 11 10.30 -15.69 2.45
C GLY A 11 9.43 -14.75 3.30
N SER A 12 8.46 -15.34 4.00
CA SER A 12 7.81 -14.82 5.22
C SER A 12 6.83 -13.63 5.17
N LEU A 13 6.52 -13.01 4.02
CA LEU A 13 5.52 -11.93 3.95
C LEU A 13 4.61 -12.04 2.72
N THR A 14 3.30 -11.89 2.95
CA THR A 14 2.28 -11.86 1.89
C THR A 14 2.22 -10.47 1.26
N LYS A 15 2.41 -10.37 -0.06
CA LYS A 15 2.20 -9.14 -0.84
C LYS A 15 1.26 -9.40 -2.02
N LEU A 16 0.49 -8.38 -2.41
CA LEU A 16 -0.46 -8.47 -3.53
C LEU A 16 0.14 -8.09 -4.90
N GLY A 17 1.31 -7.44 -4.94
CA GLY A 17 2.04 -7.13 -6.17
C GLY A 17 3.31 -6.32 -5.91
N SER A 18 4.14 -6.13 -6.93
CA SER A 18 5.25 -5.16 -6.91
C SER A 18 5.03 -4.14 -8.03
N GLY A 19 5.17 -2.85 -7.72
CA GLY A 19 5.00 -1.75 -8.68
C GLY A 19 3.55 -1.39 -9.09
N ALA A 20 2.53 -2.13 -8.64
CA ALA A 20 1.14 -1.95 -9.07
C ALA A 20 0.44 -0.66 -8.55
N PHE A 21 1.10 0.11 -7.68
CA PHE A 21 0.49 1.24 -6.97
C PHE A 21 1.24 2.57 -7.12
N GLN A 22 2.28 2.59 -7.96
CA GLN A 22 3.14 3.75 -8.12
C GLN A 22 2.30 4.94 -8.62
N GLY A 23 2.21 5.99 -7.79
CA GLY A 23 1.41 7.19 -8.06
C GLY A 23 0.02 7.22 -7.40
N HIS A 24 -0.72 6.10 -7.37
CA HIS A 24 -2.10 6.11 -6.85
C HIS A 24 -2.18 6.17 -5.32
N PHE A 25 -1.29 5.45 -4.63
CA PHE A 25 -1.23 5.43 -3.17
C PHE A 25 0.06 6.09 -2.64
N GLY A 26 0.67 6.94 -3.47
CA GLY A 26 1.92 7.62 -3.19
C GLY A 26 3.16 6.71 -3.26
N GLY A 27 4.34 7.33 -3.17
CA GLY A 27 5.63 6.66 -3.24
C GLY A 27 6.62 7.18 -2.21
N CYS A 28 7.80 6.54 -2.15
CA CYS A 28 8.90 6.96 -1.29
C CYS A 28 9.27 8.43 -1.55
N PRO A 29 9.40 9.28 -0.51
CA PRO A 29 9.85 10.66 -0.68
C PRO A 29 11.25 10.81 -1.28
N GLN A 30 12.07 9.76 -1.24
CA GLN A 30 13.45 9.79 -1.74
C GLN A 30 13.58 9.31 -3.19
N CYS A 31 12.82 8.29 -3.59
CA CYS A 31 12.95 7.67 -4.93
C CYS A 31 11.64 7.43 -5.67
N GLY A 32 10.49 7.77 -5.07
CA GLY A 32 9.16 7.53 -5.64
C GLY A 32 8.74 6.06 -5.72
N TYR A 33 9.58 5.12 -5.28
CA TYR A 33 9.28 3.69 -5.33
C TYR A 33 8.25 3.27 -4.26
N SER A 34 7.46 2.24 -4.56
CA SER A 34 6.47 1.63 -3.66
C SER A 34 6.38 0.11 -3.89
N ASP A 35 6.40 -0.67 -2.80
CA ASP A 35 6.15 -2.12 -2.79
C ASP A 35 5.04 -2.48 -1.79
N GLY A 36 4.27 -3.54 -2.07
CA GLY A 36 3.11 -3.98 -1.28
C GLY A 36 1.80 -3.99 -2.08
N PRO A 37 0.63 -3.92 -1.42
CA PRO A 37 0.41 -3.70 0.00
C PRO A 37 0.78 -4.90 0.87
N TYR A 38 1.21 -4.56 2.09
CA TYR A 38 1.41 -5.46 3.22
C TYR A 38 0.26 -5.28 4.21
N ASN A 39 -0.36 -6.39 4.61
CA ASN A 39 -1.57 -6.38 5.41
C ASN A 39 -1.26 -6.59 6.89
N VAL A 40 -1.91 -5.82 7.76
CA VAL A 40 -1.99 -6.06 9.20
C VAL A 40 -3.47 -6.01 9.59
N GLY A 41 -4.13 -7.17 9.59
CA GLY A 41 -5.59 -7.21 9.60
C GLY A 41 -6.15 -6.51 8.37
N ARG A 42 -7.15 -5.64 8.58
CA ARG A 42 -7.74 -4.83 7.51
C ARG A 42 -6.89 -3.65 7.05
N ALA A 43 -5.76 -3.35 7.72
CA ALA A 43 -4.92 -2.21 7.41
C ALA A 43 -3.87 -2.55 6.34
N HIS A 44 -3.71 -1.65 5.38
CA HIS A 44 -2.83 -1.81 4.24
C HIS A 44 -1.67 -0.81 4.29
N TRP A 45 -0.46 -1.31 4.07
CA TRP A 45 0.79 -0.54 4.14
C TRP A 45 1.59 -0.71 2.86
N LEU A 46 2.16 0.38 2.36
CA LEU A 46 3.21 0.33 1.34
C LEU A 46 4.55 0.64 1.97
N VAL A 47 5.61 0.18 1.31
CA VAL A 47 6.98 0.39 1.77
C VAL A 47 7.92 0.75 0.62
N CYS A 48 9.07 1.31 0.98
CA CYS A 48 10.26 1.35 0.15
C CYS A 48 11.37 0.55 0.85
N PRO A 49 11.75 -0.64 0.36
CA PRO A 49 12.80 -1.45 0.99
C PRO A 49 14.18 -0.78 0.98
N GLU A 50 14.48 -0.04 -0.10
CA GLU A 50 15.75 0.66 -0.28
C GLU A 50 15.96 1.75 0.78
N HIS A 51 14.96 2.60 1.00
CA HIS A 51 15.04 3.70 1.96
C HIS A 51 14.48 3.34 3.35
N ARG A 52 14.00 2.10 3.52
CA ARG A 52 13.41 1.56 4.75
C ARG A 52 12.30 2.45 5.33
N VAL A 53 11.43 2.96 4.46
CA VAL A 53 10.26 3.76 4.87
C VAL A 53 8.95 3.03 4.58
N ARG A 54 7.90 3.36 5.32
CA ARG A 54 6.53 2.83 5.15
C ARG A 54 5.48 3.91 5.33
N TRP A 55 4.32 3.72 4.72
CA TRP A 55 3.16 4.59 4.91
C TRP A 55 1.86 3.80 4.83
N TRP A 56 0.84 4.30 5.54
CA TRP A 56 -0.49 3.70 5.56
C TRP A 56 -1.29 4.22 4.38
N ILE A 57 -1.98 3.32 3.67
CA ILE A 57 -2.77 3.69 2.48
C ILE A 57 -4.27 3.57 2.70
N GLY A 58 -4.71 2.93 3.78
CA GLY A 58 -6.12 2.76 4.11
C GLY A 58 -6.44 1.44 4.81
N GLU A 59 -7.72 1.27 5.14
CA GLU A 59 -8.29 0.02 5.65
C GLU A 59 -9.37 -0.50 4.70
N ASN A 60 -9.53 -1.83 4.61
CA ASN A 60 -10.54 -2.49 3.77
C ASN A 60 -10.47 -2.18 2.26
N LEU A 61 -9.32 -1.73 1.76
CA LEU A 61 -9.14 -1.44 0.33
C LEU A 61 -9.08 -2.73 -0.51
N PHE A 62 -8.56 -3.81 0.06
CA PHE A 62 -8.41 -5.10 -0.61
C PHE A 62 -9.13 -6.22 0.14
N GLY A 63 -9.49 -7.29 -0.57
CA GLY A 63 -10.15 -8.46 0.01
C GLY A 63 -9.20 -9.48 0.65
N ALA A 64 -7.94 -9.49 0.21
CA ALA A 64 -7.00 -10.58 0.47
C ALA A 64 -6.65 -10.79 1.94
N TRP A 65 -6.71 -9.75 2.77
CA TRP A 65 -6.48 -9.86 4.22
C TRP A 65 -7.45 -10.81 4.91
N ARG A 66 -8.65 -11.04 4.34
CA ARG A 66 -9.64 -11.98 4.90
C ARG A 66 -9.18 -13.44 4.85
N SER A 67 -8.25 -13.75 3.95
CA SER A 67 -7.67 -15.08 3.79
C SER A 67 -6.35 -15.24 4.55
N GLU A 68 -5.92 -14.22 5.30
CA GLU A 68 -4.72 -14.25 6.12
C GLU A 68 -5.04 -14.53 7.59
N SER A 69 -4.05 -15.06 8.29
CA SER A 69 -4.14 -15.39 9.71
C SER A 69 -3.56 -14.29 10.61
N PRO A 70 -3.95 -14.23 11.90
CA PRO A 70 -3.33 -13.33 12.87
C PRO A 70 -1.81 -13.51 13.01
N VAL A 71 -1.29 -14.71 12.77
CA VAL A 71 0.15 -15.00 12.79
C VAL A 71 0.86 -14.32 11.60
N GLU A 72 0.26 -14.36 10.41
CA GLU A 72 0.79 -13.64 9.23
C GLU A 72 0.77 -12.12 9.45
N TRP A 73 -0.27 -11.58 10.09
CA TRP A 73 -0.35 -10.16 10.42
C TRP A 73 0.71 -9.74 11.45
N GLU A 74 0.96 -10.58 12.45
CA GLU A 74 1.96 -10.30 13.46
C GLU A 74 3.38 -10.35 12.87
N ALA A 75 3.68 -11.34 12.03
CA ALA A 75 4.95 -11.39 11.29
C ALA A 75 5.14 -10.14 10.41
N THR A 76 4.07 -9.70 9.73
CA THR A 76 4.08 -8.48 8.91
C THR A 76 4.29 -7.23 9.75
N ARG A 77 3.59 -7.11 10.89
CA ARG A 77 3.75 -6.01 11.84
C ARG A 77 5.19 -5.94 12.37
N GLN A 78 5.77 -7.07 12.75
CA GLN A 78 7.15 -7.15 13.24
C GLN A 78 8.14 -6.70 12.18
N TRP A 79 7.99 -7.17 10.94
CA TRP A 79 8.84 -6.72 9.84
C TRP A 79 8.70 -5.22 9.56
N LEU A 80 7.45 -4.70 9.52
CA LEU A 80 7.17 -3.27 9.33
C LEU A 80 7.73 -2.39 10.45
N SER A 81 7.95 -2.92 11.66
CA SER A 81 8.56 -2.16 12.76
C SER A 81 9.99 -1.70 12.45
N GLY A 82 10.67 -2.38 11.51
CA GLY A 82 12.00 -1.99 11.02
C GLY A 82 12.00 -0.87 9.97
N PHE A 83 10.84 -0.27 9.67
CA PHE A 83 10.65 0.80 8.70
C PHE A 83 10.17 2.08 9.38
N GLN A 84 10.74 3.21 8.98
CA GLN A 84 10.32 4.53 9.42
C GLN A 84 8.97 4.90 8.78
N ILE A 85 8.05 5.46 9.56
CA ILE A 85 6.80 6.01 9.03
C ILE A 85 7.08 7.36 8.37
N VAL A 86 6.57 7.56 7.15
CA VAL A 86 6.69 8.80 6.40
C VAL A 86 5.37 9.17 5.73
N ASP A 87 5.23 10.43 5.36
CA ASP A 87 4.21 10.87 4.40
C ASP A 87 4.71 10.58 2.98
N PRO A 88 3.92 9.90 2.13
CA PRO A 88 4.35 9.57 0.79
C PRO A 88 4.25 10.77 -0.15
N VAL A 89 5.02 10.74 -1.24
CA VAL A 89 4.87 11.71 -2.33
C VAL A 89 3.86 11.21 -3.35
N TYR A 90 2.95 12.08 -3.77
CA TYR A 90 2.00 11.83 -4.86
C TYR A 90 2.52 12.55 -6.11
N GLY A 91 2.59 11.87 -7.25
CA GLY A 91 3.09 12.47 -8.49
C GLY A 91 2.24 13.69 -8.90
N GLU A 92 2.83 14.63 -9.64
CA GLU A 92 2.22 15.93 -10.02
C GLU A 92 0.90 15.80 -10.82
N ASP A 93 0.62 14.63 -11.39
CA ASP A 93 -0.66 14.33 -12.08
C ASP A 93 -1.80 13.94 -11.13
N SER A 94 -1.54 13.83 -9.83
CA SER A 94 -2.54 13.53 -8.80
C SER A 94 -3.28 14.80 -8.39
N LYS A 95 -3.88 15.53 -9.32
CA LYS A 95 -4.85 16.56 -8.92
C LYS A 95 -6.10 15.84 -8.40
N PRO A 96 -6.52 16.05 -7.14
CA PRO A 96 -7.85 15.64 -6.73
C PRO A 96 -8.83 16.39 -7.63
N GLY A 97 -9.69 15.67 -8.34
CA GLY A 97 -10.79 16.25 -9.11
C GLY A 97 -11.61 17.15 -8.20
N GLY A 98 -11.38 18.45 -8.34
CA GLY A 98 -11.94 19.51 -7.53
C GLY A 98 -12.32 20.66 -8.43
N GLU A 99 -13.20 20.40 -9.38
CA GLU A 99 -13.98 21.43 -10.07
C GLU A 99 -15.45 20.98 -10.02
N ALA A 100 -16.08 21.30 -8.88
CA ALA A 100 -17.53 21.40 -8.80
C ALA A 100 -17.93 22.64 -9.60
N ASP A 101 -18.11 22.46 -10.91
CA ASP A 101 -18.74 23.47 -11.75
C ASP A 101 -20.18 23.64 -11.26
N SER A 102 -20.39 24.72 -10.51
CA SER A 102 -21.70 25.18 -10.06
C SER A 102 -21.94 26.54 -10.68
N ASP A 103 -22.04 26.59 -12.00
CA ASP A 103 -22.62 27.75 -12.67
C ASP A 103 -24.15 27.60 -12.67
N GLY A 104 -24.75 28.27 -11.69
CA GLY A 104 -26.19 28.49 -11.66
C GLY A 104 -26.59 29.48 -12.74
N ARG A 105 -27.54 29.07 -13.58
CA ARG A 105 -28.48 29.99 -14.23
C ARG A 105 -29.81 29.33 -14.53
#